data_AF-A0A7N5JGG1-F1
#
_entry.id   AF-A0A7N5JGG1-F1
#
_cell.length_a   1.000
_cell.length_b   1.000
_cell.length_c   1.000
_cell.angle_alpha   90.00
_cell.angle_beta   90.00
_cell.angle_gamma   90.00
#
_symmetry.space_group_name_H-M   'P 1'
#
loop_
_entity.id
_entity.type
_entity.pdbx_description
1 polymer ?
#
loop_
_entity_poly.entity_id
_entity_poly.type
_entity_poly.pdbx_seq_one_letter_code
_entity_poly.pdbx_strand_id
1 'polypeptide(L)'
;MDMDITKLSEMEFRVTMVKMMCRLEKNINENINENIESLRTEMRANLAEIKNAMNQMQSKLDALTARVNEAEERISELEDGMVEEKVKTETWLKKIQSQECRLREITDSMKRSNVRIIGIPEGVEKERGLEEIFQQIVAENFPNFAKEISIHVQEAERTPPKVNHNKPTPHHIIVQFANIRSKDTVLKTARAKKFLTYRGKNIRIMSDLSTQTWNERKGWQDIFKALSEKNMQPRILYPARMSFRIDGEIRTFQVCQTLTKFVTMKPALQEILRGVLCTRKQLIKIRAEINELEIRSTVEQINRTRTRFFERRKKIDKPLARLIQKNRERTQINKIMKEKGEFTT
;
A
#
# COMPACT_ATOMS: atom_id res chain seq x y z
N MET A 1 78.19 2.47 63.62
CA MET A 1 79.50 2.25 64.29
C MET A 1 80.48 1.96 63.19
N ASP A 2 81.20 2.99 62.74
CA ASP A 2 82.30 2.82 61.80
C ASP A 2 83.46 2.18 62.57
N MET A 3 83.65 0.88 62.37
CA MET A 3 84.84 0.19 62.85
C MET A 3 86.01 0.60 61.95
N ASP A 4 87.04 1.18 62.55
CA ASP A 4 88.29 1.52 61.89
C ASP A 4 88.99 0.22 61.42
N ILE A 5 88.87 -0.03 60.12
CA ILE A 5 89.20 -1.29 59.44
C ILE A 5 90.72 -1.54 59.44
N THR A 6 91.51 -0.51 59.76
CA THR A 6 92.97 -0.50 59.64
C THR A 6 93.71 -1.18 60.79
N LYS A 7 93.02 -1.61 61.86
CA LYS A 7 93.62 -2.21 63.08
C LYS A 7 93.21 -3.67 63.37
N LEU A 8 92.45 -4.31 62.47
CA LEU A 8 91.92 -5.66 62.68
C LEU A 8 92.89 -6.75 62.21
N SER A 9 92.93 -7.89 62.91
CA SER A 9 93.61 -9.08 62.37
C SER A 9 92.89 -9.58 61.11
N GLU A 10 93.61 -10.21 60.18
CA GLU A 10 93.03 -10.67 58.90
C GLU A 10 91.80 -11.58 59.10
N MET A 11 91.79 -12.38 60.17
CA MET A 11 90.68 -13.24 60.53
C MET A 11 89.43 -12.45 60.96
N GLU A 12 89.61 -11.42 61.80
CA GLU A 12 88.53 -10.55 62.28
C GLU A 12 87.97 -9.67 61.15
N PHE A 13 88.83 -9.22 60.24
CA PHE A 13 88.40 -8.52 59.02
C PHE A 13 87.53 -9.41 58.13
N ARG A 14 87.97 -10.65 57.85
CA ARG A 14 87.20 -11.62 57.06
C ARG A 14 85.84 -11.94 57.69
N VAL A 15 85.78 -12.15 59.01
CA VAL A 15 84.51 -12.42 59.72
C VAL A 15 83.57 -11.22 59.67
N THR A 16 84.10 -10.00 59.81
CA THR A 16 83.29 -8.77 59.75
C THR A 16 82.71 -8.55 58.36
N MET A 17 83.51 -8.78 57.31
CA MET A 17 83.05 -8.72 55.92
C MET A 17 81.94 -9.73 55.63
N VAL A 18 82.10 -10.98 56.07
CA VAL A 18 81.05 -12.02 55.91
C VAL A 18 79.76 -11.61 56.63
N LYS A 19 79.83 -11.09 57.86
CA LYS A 19 78.65 -10.61 58.60
C LYS A 19 77.96 -9.43 57.90
N MET A 20 78.72 -8.50 57.31
CA MET A 20 78.16 -7.41 56.52
C MET A 20 77.49 -7.93 55.24
N MET A 21 78.13 -8.86 54.53
CA MET A 21 77.55 -9.49 53.34
C MET A 21 76.26 -10.25 53.66
N CYS A 22 76.22 -11.04 54.74
CA CYS A 22 74.99 -11.73 55.15
C CYS A 22 73.87 -10.77 55.55
N ARG A 23 74.19 -9.62 56.16
CA ARG A 23 73.18 -8.58 56.47
C ARG A 23 72.64 -7.93 55.20
N LEU A 24 73.50 -7.60 54.25
CA LEU A 24 73.10 -7.04 52.97
C LEU A 24 72.23 -8.03 52.20
N GLU A 25 72.64 -9.30 52.12
CA GLU A 25 71.87 -10.37 51.48
C GLU A 25 70.50 -10.55 52.12
N LYS A 26 70.41 -10.53 53.46
CA LYS A 26 69.13 -10.63 54.17
C LYS A 26 68.21 -9.45 53.87
N ASN A 27 68.73 -8.22 53.93
CA ASN A 27 67.96 -7.02 53.63
C ASN A 27 67.48 -6.99 52.17
N ILE A 28 68.34 -7.43 51.23
CA ILE A 28 67.99 -7.53 49.81
C ILE A 28 66.88 -8.56 49.62
N ASN A 29 66.99 -9.74 50.24
CA ASN A 29 65.98 -10.78 50.14
C ASN A 29 64.64 -10.39 50.79
N GLU A 30 64.67 -9.71 51.93
CA GLU A 30 63.46 -9.18 52.59
C GLU A 30 62.76 -8.14 51.70
N ASN A 31 63.51 -7.17 51.16
CA ASN A 31 62.96 -6.15 50.28
C ASN A 31 62.43 -6.74 48.95
N ILE A 32 63.12 -7.74 48.37
CA ILE A 32 62.65 -8.45 47.18
C ILE A 32 61.33 -9.19 47.48
N ASN A 33 61.25 -9.88 48.63
CA ASN A 33 60.03 -10.59 49.02
C ASN A 33 58.85 -9.65 49.28
N GLU A 34 59.07 -8.52 49.94
CA GLU A 34 58.03 -7.50 50.16
C GLU A 34 57.51 -6.93 48.82
N ASN A 35 58.40 -6.63 47.88
CA ASN A 35 58.02 -6.18 46.54
C ASN A 35 57.26 -7.25 45.75
N ILE A 36 57.67 -8.52 45.84
CA ILE A 36 56.97 -9.64 45.19
C ILE A 36 55.56 -9.80 45.78
N GLU A 37 55.41 -9.73 47.09
CA GLU A 37 54.09 -9.85 47.74
C GLU A 37 53.20 -8.64 47.43
N SER A 38 53.75 -7.43 47.41
CA SER A 38 53.03 -6.23 46.96
C SER A 38 52.50 -6.42 45.53
N LEU A 39 53.36 -6.81 44.58
CA LEU A 39 52.98 -7.08 43.20
C LEU A 39 51.93 -8.19 43.09
N ARG A 40 52.05 -9.27 43.89
CA ARG A 40 51.05 -10.34 43.94
C ARG A 40 49.70 -9.84 44.42
N THR A 41 49.65 -9.00 45.44
CA THR A 41 48.40 -8.43 45.95
C THR A 41 47.74 -7.51 44.91
N GLU A 42 48.53 -6.66 44.24
CA GLU A 42 48.03 -5.79 43.17
C GLU A 42 47.54 -6.60 41.97
N MET A 43 48.25 -7.65 41.54
CA MET A 43 47.79 -8.54 40.48
C MET A 43 46.48 -9.25 40.85
N ARG A 44 46.35 -9.75 42.09
CA ARG A 44 45.11 -10.37 42.58
C ARG A 44 43.94 -9.40 42.56
N ALA A 45 44.15 -8.15 43.01
CA ALA A 45 43.12 -7.11 43.00
C ALA A 45 42.66 -6.80 41.56
N ASN A 46 43.59 -6.63 40.63
CA ASN A 46 43.26 -6.38 39.23
C ASN A 46 42.53 -7.57 38.57
N LEU A 47 42.93 -8.81 38.87
CA LEU A 47 42.22 -10.00 38.39
C LEU A 47 40.78 -10.05 38.91
N ALA A 48 40.56 -9.66 40.17
CA ALA A 48 39.22 -9.56 40.75
C ALA A 48 38.36 -8.49 40.05
N GLU A 49 38.92 -7.32 39.75
CA GLU A 49 38.23 -6.26 39.00
C GLU A 49 37.86 -6.71 37.58
N ILE A 50 38.78 -7.35 36.85
CA ILE A 50 38.52 -7.89 35.52
C ILE A 50 37.41 -8.94 35.56
N LYS A 51 37.46 -9.86 36.54
CA LYS A 51 36.42 -10.88 36.73
C LYS A 51 35.05 -10.25 37.01
N ASN A 52 35.01 -9.22 37.86
CA ASN A 52 33.77 -8.47 38.12
C ASN A 52 33.25 -7.77 36.86
N ALA A 53 34.12 -7.11 36.08
CA ALA A 53 33.73 -6.46 34.83
C ALA A 53 33.24 -7.48 33.79
N MET A 54 33.85 -8.66 33.71
CA MET A 54 33.44 -9.75 32.83
C MET A 54 32.04 -10.28 33.22
N ASN A 55 31.80 -10.48 34.51
CA ASN A 55 30.47 -10.88 35.01
C ASN A 55 29.40 -9.83 34.70
N GLN A 56 29.71 -8.54 34.84
CA GLN A 56 28.80 -7.45 34.47
C GLN A 56 28.53 -7.39 32.95
N MET A 57 29.52 -7.74 32.12
CA MET A 57 29.31 -7.84 30.68
C MET A 57 28.45 -9.05 30.32
N GLN A 58 28.66 -10.19 30.96
CA GLN A 58 27.87 -11.39 30.75
C GLN A 58 26.40 -11.13 31.10
N SER A 59 26.10 -10.53 32.25
CA SER A 59 24.72 -10.21 32.63
C SER A 59 24.05 -9.22 31.69
N LYS A 60 24.78 -8.23 31.17
CA LYS A 60 24.26 -7.32 30.13
C LYS A 60 24.02 -8.03 28.81
N LEU A 61 24.87 -8.98 28.44
CA LEU A 61 24.72 -9.77 27.22
C LEU A 61 23.50 -10.69 27.32
N ASP A 62 23.31 -11.36 28.45
CA ASP A 62 22.14 -12.20 28.71
C ASP A 62 20.85 -11.37 28.67
N ALA A 63 20.86 -10.18 29.27
CA ALA A 63 19.73 -9.25 29.22
C ALA A 63 19.43 -8.74 27.79
N LEU A 64 20.46 -8.53 26.97
CA LEU A 64 20.27 -8.16 25.56
C LEU A 64 19.71 -9.32 24.75
N THR A 65 20.23 -10.54 24.94
CA THR A 65 19.72 -11.74 24.28
C THR A 65 18.25 -11.97 24.60
N ALA A 66 17.85 -11.84 25.87
CA ALA A 66 16.45 -11.96 26.27
C ALA A 66 15.55 -10.93 25.54
N ARG A 67 15.99 -9.67 25.46
CA ARG A 67 15.26 -8.61 24.75
C ARG A 67 15.18 -8.83 23.24
N VAL A 68 16.20 -9.44 22.64
CA VAL A 68 16.21 -9.77 21.21
C VAL A 68 15.21 -10.89 20.94
N ASN A 69 15.22 -11.96 21.75
CA ASN A 69 14.27 -13.06 21.61
C ASN A 69 12.83 -12.57 21.76
N GLU A 70 12.54 -11.72 22.76
CA GLU A 70 11.21 -11.12 22.94
C GLU A 70 10.80 -10.27 21.72
N ALA A 71 11.74 -9.52 21.15
CA ALA A 71 11.47 -8.74 19.95
C ALA A 71 11.23 -9.63 18.72
N GLU A 72 11.97 -10.73 18.57
CA GLU A 72 11.79 -11.70 17.50
C GLU A 72 10.43 -12.41 17.60
N GLU A 73 10.03 -12.84 18.80
CA GLU A 73 8.70 -13.42 19.06
C GLU A 73 7.58 -12.44 18.70
N ARG A 74 7.67 -11.19 19.17
CA ARG A 74 6.70 -10.14 18.82
C ARG A 74 6.66 -9.84 17.32
N ILE A 75 7.80 -9.89 16.62
CA ILE A 75 7.84 -9.72 15.16
C ILE A 75 7.13 -10.89 14.48
N SER A 76 7.37 -12.13 14.92
CA SER A 76 6.69 -13.32 14.39
C SER A 76 5.17 -13.23 14.56
N GLU A 77 4.69 -12.86 15.75
CA GLU A 77 3.26 -12.69 16.01
C GLU A 77 2.63 -11.59 15.13
N LEU A 78 3.35 -10.49 14.92
CA LEU A 78 2.90 -9.40 14.05
C LEU A 78 2.88 -9.82 12.57
N GLU A 79 3.87 -10.60 12.12
CA GLU A 79 3.91 -11.13 10.75
C GLU A 79 2.74 -12.08 10.48
N ASP A 80 2.46 -12.99 11.41
CA ASP A 80 1.30 -13.89 11.34
C ASP A 80 -0.03 -13.11 11.32
N GLY A 81 -0.16 -12.11 12.21
CA GLY A 81 -1.32 -11.23 12.23
C GLY A 81 -1.53 -10.45 10.94
N MET A 82 -0.44 -9.97 10.31
CA MET A 82 -0.50 -9.25 9.04
C MET A 82 -0.94 -10.17 7.89
N VAL A 83 -0.50 -11.43 7.87
CA VAL A 83 -0.96 -12.41 6.88
C VAL A 83 -2.46 -12.68 7.05
N GLU A 84 -2.92 -12.87 8.28
CA GLU A 84 -4.34 -13.10 8.56
C GLU A 84 -5.20 -11.89 8.16
N GLU A 85 -4.74 -10.66 8.46
CA GLU A 85 -5.42 -9.43 8.07
C GLU A 85 -5.47 -9.26 6.55
N LYS A 86 -4.38 -9.60 5.85
CA LYS A 86 -4.36 -9.59 4.37
C LYS A 86 -5.38 -10.57 3.78
N VAL A 87 -5.49 -11.79 4.32
CA VAL A 87 -6.51 -12.75 3.88
C VAL A 87 -7.91 -12.23 4.18
N LYS A 88 -8.15 -11.67 5.37
CA LYS A 88 -9.43 -11.05 5.73
C LYS A 88 -9.80 -9.93 4.76
N THR A 89 -8.90 -8.99 4.48
CA THR A 89 -9.16 -7.88 3.56
C THR A 89 -9.46 -8.38 2.14
N GLU A 90 -8.73 -9.37 1.62
CA GLU A 90 -9.03 -9.98 0.32
C GLU A 90 -10.41 -10.64 0.28
N THR A 91 -10.81 -11.35 1.34
CA THR A 91 -12.15 -11.95 1.41
C THR A 91 -13.26 -10.89 1.50
N TRP A 92 -13.05 -9.81 2.25
CA TRP A 92 -13.98 -8.69 2.32
C TRP A 92 -14.12 -7.97 0.99
N LEU A 93 -13.02 -7.75 0.26
CA LEU A 93 -13.05 -7.16 -1.08
C LEU A 93 -13.88 -8.02 -2.05
N LYS A 94 -13.71 -9.35 -2.03
CA LYS A 94 -14.52 -10.27 -2.83
C LYS A 94 -16.02 -10.20 -2.47
N LYS A 95 -16.34 -10.10 -1.17
CA LYS A 95 -17.72 -9.94 -0.69
C LYS A 95 -18.34 -8.62 -1.17
N ILE A 96 -17.61 -7.50 -1.02
CA ILE A 96 -18.04 -6.17 -1.48
C ILE A 96 -18.30 -6.20 -2.99
N GLN A 97 -17.37 -6.75 -3.77
CA GLN A 97 -17.52 -6.86 -5.22
C GLN A 97 -18.76 -7.68 -5.62
N SER A 98 -19.02 -8.79 -4.92
CA SER A 98 -20.22 -9.60 -5.13
C SER A 98 -21.49 -8.83 -4.80
N GLN A 99 -21.50 -8.09 -3.68
CA GLN A 99 -22.63 -7.25 -3.27
C GLN A 99 -22.88 -6.11 -4.26
N GLU A 100 -21.85 -5.43 -4.74
CA GLU A 100 -21.97 -4.41 -5.78
C GLU A 100 -22.57 -4.97 -7.07
N CYS A 101 -22.12 -6.16 -7.49
CA CYS A 101 -22.68 -6.85 -8.65
C CYS A 101 -24.18 -7.16 -8.44
N ARG A 102 -24.54 -7.68 -7.26
CA ARG A 102 -25.93 -8.00 -6.91
C ARG A 102 -26.82 -6.74 -6.86
N LEU A 103 -26.33 -5.65 -6.27
CA LEU A 103 -27.06 -4.37 -6.24
C LEU A 103 -27.27 -3.81 -7.64
N ARG A 104 -26.27 -3.93 -8.51
CA ARG A 104 -26.37 -3.54 -9.92
C ARG A 104 -27.44 -4.36 -10.64
N GLU A 105 -27.42 -5.69 -10.49
CA GLU A 105 -28.39 -6.58 -11.12
C GLU A 105 -29.82 -6.30 -10.68
N ILE A 106 -30.05 -6.07 -9.38
CA ILE A 106 -31.36 -5.69 -8.84
C ILE A 106 -31.81 -4.35 -9.43
N THR A 107 -30.94 -3.34 -9.40
CA THR A 107 -31.25 -1.98 -9.90
C THR A 107 -31.55 -1.99 -11.40
N ASP A 108 -30.74 -2.72 -12.18
CA ASP A 108 -30.95 -2.85 -13.61
C ASP A 108 -32.24 -3.64 -13.89
N SER A 109 -32.53 -4.70 -13.13
CA SER A 109 -33.78 -5.46 -13.23
C SER A 109 -35.01 -4.58 -12.98
N MET A 110 -34.96 -3.71 -11.97
CA MET A 110 -36.02 -2.73 -11.69
C MET A 110 -36.19 -1.72 -12.82
N LYS A 111 -35.09 -1.29 -13.46
CA LYS A 111 -35.09 -0.35 -14.60
C LYS A 111 -35.31 -1.04 -15.95
N ARG A 112 -35.47 -2.37 -15.96
CA ARG A 112 -35.46 -3.17 -17.20
C ARG A 112 -36.62 -2.82 -18.12
N SER A 113 -37.77 -2.44 -17.58
CA SER A 113 -38.93 -1.96 -18.35
C SER A 113 -38.98 -0.44 -18.53
N ASN A 114 -37.96 0.31 -18.09
CA ASN A 114 -38.02 1.77 -18.06
C ASN A 114 -37.34 2.43 -19.27
N VAL A 115 -37.94 3.50 -19.78
CA VAL A 115 -37.38 4.36 -20.84
C VAL A 115 -37.21 5.77 -20.31
N ARG A 116 -36.13 6.41 -20.72
CA ARG A 116 -35.79 7.78 -20.35
C ARG A 116 -35.98 8.71 -21.55
N ILE A 117 -36.77 9.76 -21.36
CA ILE A 117 -37.04 10.80 -22.35
C ILE A 117 -36.36 12.10 -21.91
N ILE A 118 -35.62 12.72 -22.82
CA ILE A 118 -34.85 13.94 -22.58
C ILE A 118 -35.31 15.02 -23.55
N GLY A 119 -35.48 16.24 -23.05
CA GLY A 119 -35.80 17.42 -23.86
C GLY A 119 -37.25 17.87 -23.82
N ILE A 120 -38.08 17.28 -22.95
CA ILE A 120 -39.47 17.73 -22.76
C ILE A 120 -39.48 18.95 -21.82
N PRO A 121 -40.04 20.10 -22.23
CA PRO A 121 -40.14 21.31 -21.39
C PRO A 121 -40.81 21.03 -20.05
N GLU A 122 -40.51 21.82 -19.02
CA GLU A 122 -41.18 21.69 -17.71
C GLU A 122 -42.57 22.31 -17.72
N GLY A 123 -43.49 21.81 -16.88
CA GLY A 123 -44.83 22.35 -16.71
C GLY A 123 -45.89 21.82 -17.68
N VAL A 124 -45.49 21.25 -18.81
CA VAL A 124 -46.44 20.64 -19.78
C VAL A 124 -47.19 19.46 -19.18
N GLU A 125 -46.61 18.80 -18.17
CA GLU A 125 -47.26 17.72 -17.42
C GLU A 125 -48.50 18.17 -16.65
N LYS A 126 -48.63 19.45 -16.28
CA LYS A 126 -49.79 19.95 -15.53
C LYS A 126 -51.06 19.99 -16.39
N GLU A 127 -50.93 20.06 -17.71
CA GLU A 127 -52.06 20.18 -18.63
C GLU A 127 -52.69 18.83 -19.00
N ARG A 128 -51.87 17.79 -19.15
CA ARG A 128 -52.28 16.51 -19.78
C ARG A 128 -51.75 15.25 -19.08
N GLY A 129 -50.93 15.41 -18.03
CA GLY A 129 -50.23 14.29 -17.42
C GLY A 129 -49.10 13.74 -18.30
N LEU A 130 -48.17 12.99 -17.68
CA LEU A 130 -46.98 12.48 -18.36
C LEU A 130 -47.27 11.32 -19.33
N GLU A 131 -48.34 10.55 -19.07
CA GLU A 131 -48.75 9.43 -19.91
C GLU A 131 -49.29 9.90 -21.26
N GLU A 132 -50.14 10.93 -21.28
CA GLU A 132 -50.66 11.51 -22.52
C GLU A 132 -49.55 12.17 -23.34
N ILE A 133 -48.58 12.81 -22.68
CA ILE A 133 -47.39 13.35 -23.36
C ILE A 133 -46.66 12.23 -24.10
N PHE A 134 -46.49 11.07 -23.46
CA PHE A 134 -45.88 9.93 -24.12
C PHE A 134 -46.71 9.44 -25.31
N GLN A 135 -48.03 9.34 -25.17
CA GLN A 135 -48.92 8.97 -26.28
C GLN A 135 -48.84 9.96 -27.44
N GLN A 136 -48.73 11.27 -27.15
CA GLN A 136 -48.54 12.30 -28.17
C GLN A 136 -47.21 12.12 -28.91
N ILE A 137 -46.11 11.84 -28.17
CA ILE A 137 -44.81 11.55 -28.77
C ILE A 137 -44.91 10.32 -29.68
N VAL A 138 -45.64 9.29 -29.26
CA VAL A 138 -45.83 8.08 -30.05
C VAL A 138 -46.65 8.34 -31.31
N ALA A 139 -47.74 9.10 -31.21
CA ALA A 139 -48.57 9.46 -32.35
C ALA A 139 -47.80 10.34 -33.36
N GLU A 140 -47.04 11.33 -32.89
CA GLU A 140 -46.23 12.23 -33.73
C GLU A 140 -45.09 11.45 -34.41
N ASN A 141 -44.47 10.50 -33.71
CA ASN A 141 -43.26 9.86 -34.20
C ASN A 141 -43.44 8.49 -34.87
N PHE A 142 -44.44 7.72 -34.46
CA PHE A 142 -44.61 6.31 -34.79
C PHE A 142 -46.04 6.03 -35.30
N PRO A 143 -46.43 6.56 -36.48
CA PRO A 143 -47.81 6.47 -36.98
C PRO A 143 -48.30 5.03 -37.24
N ASN A 144 -47.40 4.14 -37.67
CA ASN A 144 -47.73 2.71 -37.87
C ASN A 144 -47.87 1.96 -36.53
N PHE A 145 -47.25 2.50 -35.47
CA PHE A 145 -47.12 1.86 -34.18
C PHE A 145 -48.32 2.12 -33.27
N ALA A 146 -48.96 3.28 -33.44
CA ALA A 146 -50.18 3.65 -32.73
C ALA A 146 -51.40 2.78 -33.09
N LYS A 147 -51.35 2.03 -34.20
CA LYS A 147 -52.46 1.19 -34.70
C LYS A 147 -52.37 -0.28 -34.28
N GLU A 148 -51.18 -0.80 -33.97
CA GLU A 148 -50.95 -2.25 -33.78
C GLU A 148 -50.80 -2.70 -32.32
N ILE A 149 -50.41 -1.83 -31.39
CA ILE A 149 -50.08 -2.24 -30.01
C ILE A 149 -50.70 -1.28 -29.01
N SER A 150 -51.56 -1.79 -28.13
CA SER A 150 -51.97 -1.06 -26.92
C SER A 150 -50.78 -0.96 -25.96
N ILE A 151 -50.10 0.18 -25.99
CA ILE A 151 -48.98 0.43 -25.08
C ILE A 151 -49.55 0.71 -23.69
N HIS A 152 -49.41 -0.25 -22.78
CA HIS A 152 -49.72 -0.05 -21.37
C HIS A 152 -48.51 0.53 -20.64
N VAL A 153 -48.57 1.85 -20.38
CA VAL A 153 -47.67 2.55 -19.46
C VAL A 153 -48.17 2.30 -18.05
N GLN A 154 -47.28 1.87 -17.15
CA GLN A 154 -47.63 1.67 -15.74
C GLN A 154 -47.52 2.97 -14.96
N GLU A 155 -46.46 3.73 -15.22
CA GLU A 155 -46.15 4.95 -14.50
C GLU A 155 -45.23 5.82 -15.36
N ALA A 156 -45.38 7.13 -15.22
CA ALA A 156 -44.47 8.09 -15.82
C ALA A 156 -44.17 9.20 -14.81
N GLU A 157 -42.88 9.46 -14.57
CA GLU A 157 -42.42 10.43 -13.58
C GLU A 157 -41.26 11.29 -14.08
N ARG A 158 -41.06 12.46 -13.46
CA ARG A 158 -39.88 13.30 -13.69
C ARG A 158 -38.77 12.91 -12.71
N THR A 159 -37.53 12.84 -13.20
CA THR A 159 -36.37 12.48 -12.38
C THR A 159 -35.21 13.46 -12.56
N PRO A 160 -34.61 13.94 -11.45
CA PRO A 160 -35.05 13.79 -10.05
C PRO A 160 -36.40 14.49 -9.73
N PRO A 161 -37.10 14.11 -8.65
CA PRO A 161 -38.40 14.70 -8.29
C PRO A 161 -38.31 16.18 -7.88
N LYS A 162 -37.19 16.59 -7.27
CA LYS A 162 -36.98 17.96 -6.82
C LYS A 162 -36.41 18.81 -7.95
N VAL A 163 -37.12 19.89 -8.27
CA VAL A 163 -36.68 20.87 -9.27
C VAL A 163 -35.49 21.65 -8.73
N ASN A 164 -34.37 21.62 -9.46
CA ASN A 164 -33.22 22.46 -9.17
C ASN A 164 -33.25 23.71 -10.05
N HIS A 165 -33.62 24.86 -9.46
CA HIS A 165 -33.72 26.14 -10.18
C HIS A 165 -32.40 26.62 -10.81
N ASN A 166 -31.25 26.08 -10.38
CA ASN A 166 -29.94 26.43 -10.93
C ASN A 166 -29.59 25.67 -12.23
N LYS A 167 -30.43 24.72 -12.66
CA LYS A 167 -30.22 23.98 -13.92
C LYS A 167 -31.20 24.47 -14.99
N PRO A 168 -30.72 25.06 -16.10
CA PRO A 168 -31.60 25.53 -17.17
C PRO A 168 -32.16 24.38 -18.03
N THR A 169 -31.65 23.16 -17.85
CA THR A 169 -32.09 21.97 -18.61
C THR A 169 -33.31 21.33 -17.95
N PRO A 170 -34.37 21.01 -18.71
CA PRO A 170 -35.54 20.32 -18.17
C PRO A 170 -35.21 18.96 -17.55
N HIS A 171 -35.91 18.60 -16.47
CA HIS A 171 -35.83 17.25 -15.87
C HIS A 171 -36.16 16.15 -16.89
N HIS A 172 -35.54 14.99 -16.75
CA HIS A 172 -35.84 13.87 -17.64
C HIS A 172 -37.13 13.19 -17.20
N ILE A 173 -37.86 12.58 -18.13
CA ILE A 173 -39.03 11.75 -17.81
C ILE A 173 -38.62 10.29 -17.86
N ILE A 174 -39.00 9.51 -16.85
CA ILE A 174 -38.91 8.05 -16.86
C ILE A 174 -40.31 7.50 -17.10
N VAL A 175 -40.46 6.65 -18.12
CA VAL A 175 -41.70 5.95 -18.44
C VAL A 175 -41.47 4.47 -18.18
N GLN A 176 -42.25 3.89 -17.27
CA GLN A 176 -42.24 2.47 -16.95
C GLN A 176 -43.33 1.75 -17.74
N PHE A 177 -42.93 0.72 -18.49
CA PHE A 177 -43.84 -0.11 -19.26
C PHE A 177 -44.22 -1.37 -18.48
N ALA A 178 -45.45 -1.86 -18.68
CA ALA A 178 -45.84 -3.15 -18.11
C ALA A 178 -45.09 -4.33 -18.73
N ASN A 179 -44.68 -4.19 -20.00
CA ASN A 179 -44.00 -5.25 -20.73
C ASN A 179 -42.70 -4.73 -21.37
N ILE A 180 -41.63 -5.50 -21.18
CA ILE A 180 -40.32 -5.20 -21.78
C ILE A 180 -40.37 -5.19 -23.31
N ARG A 181 -41.25 -5.99 -23.92
CA ARG A 181 -41.41 -6.04 -25.39
C ARG A 181 -41.86 -4.70 -25.95
N SER A 182 -42.75 -4.00 -25.24
CA SER A 182 -43.23 -2.67 -25.62
C SER A 182 -42.07 -1.67 -25.59
N LYS A 183 -41.28 -1.66 -24.49
CA LYS A 183 -40.07 -0.85 -24.39
C LYS A 183 -39.08 -1.12 -25.52
N ASP A 184 -38.74 -2.38 -25.78
CA ASP A 184 -37.73 -2.73 -26.78
C ASP A 184 -38.15 -2.30 -28.17
N THR A 185 -39.44 -2.38 -28.46
CA THR A 185 -39.96 -2.00 -29.77
C THR A 185 -39.98 -0.48 -29.93
N VAL A 186 -40.37 0.28 -28.89
CA VAL A 186 -40.24 1.75 -28.85
C VAL A 186 -38.78 2.18 -29.03
N LEU A 187 -37.82 1.51 -28.38
CA LEU A 187 -36.40 1.83 -28.55
C LEU A 187 -35.86 1.49 -29.95
N LYS A 188 -36.35 0.42 -30.58
CA LYS A 188 -35.98 0.06 -31.97
C LYS A 188 -36.50 1.08 -32.96
N THR A 189 -37.77 1.46 -32.86
CA THR A 189 -38.38 2.47 -33.75
C THR A 189 -37.74 3.85 -33.56
N ALA A 190 -37.49 4.24 -32.30
CA ALA A 190 -36.77 5.47 -31.96
C ALA A 190 -35.39 5.55 -32.63
N ARG A 191 -34.61 4.46 -32.59
CA ARG A 191 -33.29 4.39 -33.23
C ARG A 191 -33.37 4.44 -34.76
N ALA A 192 -34.41 3.86 -35.36
CA ALA A 192 -34.59 3.86 -36.81
C ALA A 192 -34.89 5.26 -37.36
N LYS A 193 -35.72 6.05 -36.65
CA LYS A 193 -36.12 7.39 -37.09
C LYS A 193 -35.00 8.45 -36.96
N LYS A 194 -34.01 8.21 -36.08
CA LYS A 194 -32.87 9.09 -35.72
C LYS A 194 -33.24 10.46 -35.13
N PHE A 195 -34.28 11.14 -35.64
CA PHE A 195 -34.79 12.42 -35.15
C PHE A 195 -36.20 12.21 -34.60
N LEU A 196 -36.38 12.53 -33.32
CA LEU A 196 -37.66 12.47 -32.63
C LEU A 196 -38.05 13.88 -32.22
N THR A 197 -39.31 14.23 -32.43
CA THR A 197 -39.84 15.56 -32.12
C THR A 197 -41.00 15.48 -31.14
N TYR A 198 -41.17 16.54 -30.35
CA TYR A 198 -42.36 16.79 -29.55
C TYR A 198 -42.73 18.26 -29.71
N ARG A 199 -43.91 18.54 -30.29
CA ARG A 199 -44.35 19.92 -30.61
C ARG A 199 -43.26 20.71 -31.36
N GLY A 200 -42.60 20.06 -32.31
CA GLY A 200 -41.52 20.65 -33.11
C GLY A 200 -40.15 20.78 -32.42
N LYS A 201 -40.01 20.40 -31.14
CA LYS A 201 -38.71 20.38 -30.43
C LYS A 201 -38.07 19.00 -30.49
N ASN A 202 -36.75 18.94 -30.67
CA ASN A 202 -36.01 17.69 -30.69
C ASN A 202 -35.95 17.03 -29.31
N ILE A 203 -36.27 15.74 -29.27
CA ILE A 203 -36.24 14.92 -28.06
C ILE A 203 -35.34 13.70 -28.25
N ARG A 204 -34.92 13.10 -27.15
CA ARG A 204 -34.16 11.83 -27.17
C ARG A 204 -34.82 10.81 -26.28
N ILE A 205 -34.99 9.61 -26.82
CA ILE A 205 -35.52 8.44 -26.10
C ILE A 205 -34.37 7.44 -25.94
N MET A 206 -34.07 7.05 -24.70
CA MET A 206 -33.00 6.12 -24.36
C MET A 206 -33.47 5.09 -23.33
N SER A 207 -32.75 3.98 -23.20
CA SER A 207 -32.99 3.06 -22.07
C SER A 207 -32.60 3.72 -20.75
N ASP A 208 -33.43 3.58 -19.72
CA ASP A 208 -33.00 3.89 -18.35
C ASP A 208 -32.09 2.76 -17.84
N LEU A 209 -30.89 3.12 -17.38
CA LEU A 209 -29.85 2.18 -16.94
C LEU A 209 -29.26 2.71 -15.63
N SER A 210 -28.70 1.81 -14.80
CA SER A 210 -27.88 2.24 -13.67
C SER A 210 -26.63 3.01 -14.14
N THR A 211 -26.08 3.83 -13.25
CA THR A 211 -24.87 4.63 -13.52
C THR A 211 -23.68 3.74 -13.90
N GLN A 212 -23.53 2.61 -13.22
CA GLN A 212 -22.45 1.65 -13.46
C GLN A 212 -22.57 1.02 -14.85
N THR A 213 -23.76 0.53 -15.20
CA THR A 213 -24.04 -0.06 -16.51
C THR A 213 -23.91 0.96 -17.64
N TRP A 214 -24.32 2.21 -17.41
CA TRP A 214 -24.10 3.29 -18.37
C TRP A 214 -22.61 3.58 -18.61
N ASN A 215 -21.80 3.62 -17.54
CA ASN A 215 -20.35 3.79 -17.64
C ASN A 215 -19.68 2.62 -18.38
N GLU A 216 -20.12 1.38 -18.15
CA GLU A 216 -19.63 0.21 -18.90
C GLU A 216 -19.96 0.31 -20.38
N ARG A 217 -21.19 0.72 -20.73
CA ARG A 217 -21.57 0.98 -22.13
C ARG A 217 -20.79 2.11 -22.76
N LYS A 218 -20.48 3.17 -22.00
CA LYS A 218 -19.61 4.25 -22.47
C LYS A 218 -18.20 3.73 -22.78
N GLY A 219 -17.66 2.84 -21.94
CA GLY A 219 -16.38 2.18 -22.19
C GLY A 219 -16.37 1.30 -23.45
N TRP A 220 -17.54 0.84 -23.89
CA TRP A 220 -17.72 0.11 -25.13
C TRP A 220 -17.82 1.02 -26.37
N GLN A 221 -18.00 2.33 -26.22
CA GLN A 221 -18.36 3.23 -27.33
C GLN A 221 -17.22 3.39 -28.35
N ASP A 222 -15.98 3.53 -27.88
CA ASP A 222 -14.83 3.64 -28.78
C ASP A 222 -14.59 2.32 -29.53
N ILE A 223 -14.74 1.18 -28.84
CA ILE A 223 -14.66 -0.16 -29.43
C ILE A 223 -15.79 -0.35 -30.45
N PHE A 224 -17.00 0.09 -30.12
CA PHE A 224 -18.16 0.00 -31.01
C PHE A 224 -17.89 0.75 -32.32
N LYS A 225 -17.32 1.96 -32.23
CA LYS A 225 -16.98 2.78 -33.39
C LYS A 225 -15.95 2.06 -34.28
N ALA A 226 -14.85 1.58 -33.70
CA ALA A 226 -13.81 0.86 -34.43
C ALA A 226 -14.33 -0.41 -35.11
N LEU A 227 -15.19 -1.19 -34.44
CA LEU A 227 -15.81 -2.39 -35.02
C LEU A 227 -16.84 -2.05 -36.11
N SER A 228 -17.54 -0.93 -35.98
CA SER A 228 -18.51 -0.45 -36.97
C SER A 228 -17.81 -0.03 -38.27
N GLU A 229 -16.65 0.62 -38.17
CA GLU A 229 -15.82 1.01 -39.33
C GLU A 229 -15.33 -0.20 -40.14
N LYS A 230 -15.25 -1.38 -39.52
CA LYS A 230 -14.85 -2.65 -40.17
C LYS A 230 -16.04 -3.56 -40.51
N ASN A 231 -17.28 -3.04 -40.48
CA ASN A 231 -18.51 -3.79 -40.80
C ASN A 231 -18.73 -5.07 -39.98
N MET A 232 -18.19 -5.15 -38.75
CA MET A 232 -18.32 -6.33 -37.88
C MET A 232 -19.68 -6.43 -37.15
N GLN A 233 -20.67 -5.64 -37.56
CA GLN A 233 -22.02 -5.61 -37.00
C GLN A 233 -22.06 -5.58 -35.45
N PRO A 234 -21.37 -4.61 -34.81
CA PRO A 234 -21.36 -4.55 -33.36
C PRO A 234 -22.75 -4.25 -32.79
N ARG A 235 -23.06 -4.85 -31.65
CA ARG A 235 -24.30 -4.64 -30.89
C ARG A 235 -23.98 -4.61 -29.40
N ILE A 236 -24.51 -3.60 -28.70
CA ILE A 236 -24.42 -3.52 -27.24
C ILE A 236 -25.73 -4.08 -26.65
N LEU A 237 -25.64 -5.30 -26.13
CA LEU A 237 -26.73 -6.01 -25.50
C LEU A 237 -26.87 -5.60 -24.03
N TYR A 238 -28.07 -5.80 -23.49
CA TYR A 238 -28.35 -5.59 -22.08
C TYR A 238 -27.64 -6.64 -21.20
N PRO A 239 -27.13 -6.28 -20.01
CA PRO A 239 -27.03 -4.91 -19.44
C PRO A 239 -25.93 -4.06 -20.07
N ALA A 240 -24.73 -4.60 -20.28
CA ALA A 240 -23.60 -3.90 -20.94
C ALA A 240 -22.66 -4.91 -21.64
N ARG A 241 -23.22 -5.80 -22.46
CA ARG A 241 -22.44 -6.83 -23.18
C ARG A 241 -22.17 -6.38 -24.61
N MET A 242 -20.92 -6.48 -25.06
CA MET A 242 -20.58 -6.20 -26.46
C MET A 242 -20.65 -7.49 -27.26
N SER A 243 -21.42 -7.51 -28.36
CA SER A 243 -21.39 -8.60 -29.33
C SER A 243 -21.03 -8.09 -30.72
N PHE A 244 -20.25 -8.85 -31.46
CA PHE A 244 -19.94 -8.55 -32.86
C PHE A 244 -19.68 -9.85 -33.63
N ARG A 245 -19.78 -9.77 -34.95
CA ARG A 245 -19.52 -10.88 -35.85
C ARG A 245 -18.03 -10.94 -36.20
N ILE A 246 -17.41 -12.08 -35.96
CA ILE A 246 -16.01 -12.36 -36.32
C ILE A 246 -15.92 -13.81 -36.83
N ASP A 247 -15.27 -14.01 -37.97
CA ASP A 247 -15.10 -15.32 -38.62
C ASP A 247 -16.42 -16.08 -38.81
N GLY A 248 -17.49 -15.37 -39.17
CA GLY A 248 -18.83 -15.95 -39.36
C GLY A 248 -19.64 -16.16 -38.08
N GLU A 249 -19.01 -16.14 -36.90
CA GLU A 249 -19.68 -16.35 -35.61
C GLU A 249 -20.00 -15.04 -34.88
N ILE A 250 -21.12 -15.00 -34.16
CA ILE A 250 -21.45 -13.88 -33.26
C ILE A 250 -20.88 -14.20 -31.88
N ARG A 251 -19.89 -13.43 -31.44
CA ARG A 251 -19.30 -13.57 -30.10
C ARG A 251 -19.77 -12.46 -29.19
N THR A 252 -20.01 -12.78 -27.92
CA THR A 252 -20.51 -11.83 -26.91
C THR A 252 -19.58 -11.78 -25.70
N PHE A 253 -19.17 -10.57 -25.32
CA PHE A 253 -18.26 -10.30 -24.22
C PHE A 253 -18.98 -9.48 -23.14
N GLN A 254 -18.92 -9.93 -21.89
CA GLN A 254 -19.48 -9.21 -20.74
C GLN A 254 -18.56 -8.10 -20.25
N VAL A 255 -17.24 -8.33 -20.26
CA VAL A 255 -16.24 -7.43 -19.66
C VAL A 255 -15.14 -7.13 -20.67
N CYS A 256 -14.65 -5.90 -20.73
CA CYS A 256 -13.55 -5.53 -21.63
C CYS A 256 -12.30 -6.42 -21.45
N GLN A 257 -12.04 -6.95 -20.25
CA GLN A 257 -10.93 -7.85 -19.96
C GLN A 257 -10.99 -9.17 -20.74
N THR A 258 -12.17 -9.78 -20.87
CA THR A 258 -12.33 -11.02 -21.64
C THR A 258 -12.15 -10.75 -23.13
N LEU A 259 -12.62 -9.59 -23.61
CA LEU A 259 -12.31 -9.13 -24.96
C LEU A 259 -10.80 -8.95 -25.15
N THR A 260 -10.09 -8.31 -24.21
CA THR A 260 -8.62 -8.11 -24.33
C THR A 260 -7.89 -9.45 -24.48
N LYS A 261 -8.23 -10.46 -23.67
CA LYS A 261 -7.65 -11.81 -23.77
C LYS A 261 -7.89 -12.41 -25.15
N PHE A 262 -9.12 -12.29 -25.67
CA PHE A 262 -9.49 -12.80 -26.99
C PHE A 262 -8.77 -12.06 -28.13
N VAL A 263 -8.59 -10.75 -28.00
CA VAL A 263 -7.91 -9.94 -29.00
C VAL A 263 -6.42 -10.26 -29.08
N THR A 264 -5.76 -10.53 -27.93
CA THR A 264 -4.36 -10.99 -27.90
C THR A 264 -4.15 -12.29 -28.68
N MET A 265 -5.18 -13.15 -28.78
CA MET A 265 -5.11 -14.39 -29.55
C MET A 265 -5.37 -14.20 -31.05
N LYS A 266 -5.82 -13.02 -31.50
CA LYS A 266 -6.22 -12.76 -32.89
C LYS A 266 -5.53 -11.49 -33.43
N PRO A 267 -4.42 -11.61 -34.17
CA PRO A 267 -3.63 -10.46 -34.66
C PRO A 267 -4.44 -9.45 -35.47
N ALA A 268 -5.32 -9.91 -36.38
CA ALA A 268 -6.16 -9.03 -37.20
C ALA A 268 -7.11 -8.16 -36.35
N LEU A 269 -7.66 -8.73 -35.26
CA LEU A 269 -8.53 -7.98 -34.35
C LEU A 269 -7.71 -7.03 -33.46
N GLN A 270 -6.47 -7.39 -33.14
CA GLN A 270 -5.55 -6.57 -32.37
C GLN A 270 -5.15 -5.30 -33.11
N GLU A 271 -4.94 -5.38 -34.43
CA GLU A 271 -4.67 -4.19 -35.24
C GLU A 271 -5.88 -3.25 -35.31
N ILE A 272 -7.08 -3.81 -35.47
CA ILE A 272 -8.33 -3.02 -35.56
C ILE A 272 -8.62 -2.28 -34.26
N LEU A 273 -8.38 -2.93 -33.12
CA LEU A 273 -8.64 -2.36 -31.80
C LEU A 273 -7.40 -1.74 -31.15
N ARG A 274 -6.33 -1.52 -31.93
CA ARG A 274 -5.08 -0.91 -31.45
C ARG A 274 -5.35 0.52 -30.98
N GLY A 275 -4.99 0.83 -29.74
CA GLY A 275 -5.23 2.14 -29.12
C GLY A 275 -6.66 2.35 -28.57
N VAL A 276 -7.60 1.47 -28.90
CA VAL A 276 -9.01 1.54 -28.47
C VAL A 276 -9.30 0.58 -27.32
N LEU A 277 -8.57 -0.54 -27.24
CA LEU A 277 -8.70 -1.48 -26.14
C LEU A 277 -8.44 -0.81 -24.82
N CYS A 278 -9.52 -0.71 -24.04
CA CYS A 278 -9.63 -0.23 -22.68
C CYS A 278 -8.27 -0.17 -21.96
N THR A 279 -7.62 0.98 -22.07
CA THR A 279 -6.42 1.33 -21.32
C THR A 279 -6.71 1.45 -19.83
N ARG A 280 -7.90 1.07 -19.32
CA ARG A 280 -8.19 0.95 -17.89
C ARG A 280 -7.24 -0.01 -17.18
N LYS A 281 -6.70 -1.03 -17.86
CA LYS A 281 -5.56 -1.79 -17.33
C LYS A 281 -4.29 -0.94 -17.23
N GLN A 282 -3.98 -0.12 -18.23
CA GLN A 282 -2.89 0.84 -18.14
C GLN A 282 -3.16 1.91 -17.08
N LEU A 283 -4.39 2.37 -16.89
CA LEU A 283 -4.78 3.40 -15.94
C LEU A 283 -4.78 2.84 -14.50
N ILE A 284 -5.23 1.60 -14.31
CA ILE A 284 -5.09 0.86 -13.03
C ILE A 284 -3.63 0.53 -12.78
N LYS A 285 -2.86 0.14 -13.80
CA LYS A 285 -1.43 -0.14 -13.69
C LYS A 285 -0.64 1.13 -13.35
N ILE A 286 -0.90 2.24 -14.04
CA ILE A 286 -0.35 3.57 -13.76
C ILE A 286 -0.76 4.00 -12.35
N ARG A 287 -2.01 3.79 -11.94
CA ARG A 287 -2.47 4.14 -10.59
C ARG A 287 -1.84 3.28 -9.51
N ALA A 288 -1.60 1.99 -9.78
CA ALA A 288 -0.86 1.09 -8.90
C ALA A 288 0.63 1.45 -8.84
N GLU A 289 1.25 1.79 -9.98
CA GLU A 289 2.63 2.27 -10.07
C GLU A 289 2.80 3.60 -9.31
N ILE A 290 1.84 4.53 -9.41
CA ILE A 290 1.83 5.77 -8.61
C ILE A 290 1.77 5.45 -7.11
N ASN A 291 0.89 4.54 -6.70
CA ASN A 291 0.75 4.16 -5.29
C ASN A 291 2.00 3.44 -4.77
N GLU A 292 2.63 2.57 -5.58
CA GLU A 292 3.91 1.96 -5.24
C GLU A 292 5.04 2.99 -5.14
N LEU A 293 5.08 3.99 -6.03
CA LEU A 293 6.07 5.06 -5.99
C LEU A 293 5.89 5.94 -4.74
N GLU A 294 4.65 6.24 -4.36
CA GLU A 294 4.35 6.93 -3.11
C GLU A 294 4.83 6.13 -1.90
N ILE A 295 4.47 4.84 -1.80
CA ILE A 295 4.93 3.95 -0.71
C ILE A 295 6.47 3.90 -0.67
N ARG A 296 7.13 3.76 -1.82
CA ARG A 296 8.60 3.70 -1.92
C ARG A 296 9.26 4.99 -1.45
N SER A 297 8.69 6.14 -1.81
CA SER A 297 9.13 7.46 -1.32
C SER A 297 9.01 7.56 0.21
N THR A 298 7.90 7.10 0.78
CA THR A 298 7.69 7.09 2.24
C THR A 298 8.68 6.17 2.94
N VAL A 299 8.92 4.97 2.40
CA VAL A 299 9.92 4.02 2.91
C VAL A 299 11.34 4.60 2.81
N GLU A 300 11.68 5.28 1.73
CA GLU A 300 12.96 6.00 1.62
C GLU A 300 13.11 7.09 2.68
N GLN A 301 12.07 7.88 2.95
CA GLN A 301 12.10 8.88 4.01
C GLN A 301 12.32 8.25 5.38
N ILE A 302 11.64 7.12 5.68
CA ILE A 302 11.85 6.35 6.91
C ILE A 302 13.30 5.87 6.99
N ASN A 303 13.84 5.29 5.92
CA ASN A 303 15.21 4.78 5.87
C ASN A 303 16.26 5.88 6.01
N ARG A 304 16.06 7.06 5.38
CA ARG A 304 16.94 8.23 5.57
C ARG A 304 16.91 8.71 7.02
N THR A 305 15.73 8.73 7.64
CA THR A 305 15.56 9.12 9.04
C THR A 305 16.24 8.12 9.98
N ARG A 306 16.06 6.82 9.73
CA ARG A 306 16.71 5.73 10.45
C ARG A 306 18.24 5.82 10.34
N THR A 307 18.77 6.08 9.15
CA THR A 307 20.22 6.21 8.91
C THR A 307 20.79 7.42 9.65
N ARG A 308 20.13 8.59 9.59
CA ARG A 308 20.53 9.77 10.36
C ARG A 308 20.54 9.50 11.86
N PHE A 309 19.57 8.74 12.37
CA PHE A 309 19.54 8.34 13.77
C PHE A 309 20.75 7.48 14.14
N PHE A 310 21.08 6.46 13.35
CA PHE A 310 22.26 5.61 13.60
C PHE A 310 23.58 6.37 13.48
N GLU A 311 23.72 7.31 12.55
CA GLU A 311 24.90 8.17 12.46
C GLU A 311 25.08 9.04 13.70
N ARG A 312 23.99 9.65 14.20
CA ARG A 312 24.01 10.39 15.46
C ARG A 312 24.40 9.50 16.63
N ARG A 313 23.86 8.27 16.69
CA ARG A 313 24.25 7.29 17.72
C ARG A 313 25.74 6.95 17.63
N LYS A 314 26.26 6.70 16.43
CA LYS A 314 27.69 6.40 16.20
C LYS A 314 28.61 7.56 16.61
N LYS A 315 28.15 8.81 16.48
CA LYS A 315 28.86 10.00 16.97
C LYS A 315 28.92 10.08 18.50
N ILE A 316 28.03 9.39 19.22
CA ILE A 316 28.03 9.30 20.68
C ILE A 316 28.82 8.06 21.14
N ASP A 317 28.59 6.92 20.50
CA ASP A 317 29.21 5.64 20.83
C ASP A 317 30.74 5.68 20.64
N LYS A 318 31.25 6.39 19.60
CA LYS A 318 32.68 6.45 19.28
C LYS A 318 33.52 7.26 20.30
N PRO A 319 33.13 8.49 20.70
CA PRO A 319 33.77 9.19 21.82
C PRO A 319 33.66 8.43 23.13
N LEU A 320 32.52 7.80 23.41
CA LEU A 320 32.33 7.02 24.62
C LEU A 320 33.30 5.84 24.67
N ALA A 321 33.47 5.10 23.56
CA ALA A 321 34.46 4.03 23.44
C ALA A 321 35.90 4.53 23.64
N ARG A 322 36.25 5.70 23.10
CA ARG A 322 37.57 6.33 23.33
C ARG A 322 37.77 6.75 24.78
N LEU A 323 36.74 7.27 25.44
CA LEU A 323 36.80 7.67 26.84
C LEU A 323 37.01 6.43 27.73
N ILE A 324 36.29 5.34 27.43
CA ILE A 324 36.46 4.05 28.10
C ILE A 324 37.90 3.51 27.89
N GLN A 325 38.43 3.59 26.66
CA GLN A 325 39.79 3.16 26.35
C GLN A 325 40.84 4.01 27.08
N LYS A 326 40.68 5.33 27.08
CA LYS A 326 41.60 6.26 27.76
C LYS A 326 41.55 6.08 29.28
N ASN A 327 40.39 5.74 29.84
CA ASN A 327 40.27 5.37 31.25
C ASN A 327 41.00 4.05 31.52
N ARG A 328 40.87 3.02 30.66
CA ARG A 328 41.64 1.77 30.79
C ARG A 328 43.15 2.00 30.74
N GLU A 329 43.62 2.82 29.81
CA GLU A 329 45.04 3.18 29.67
C GLU A 329 45.53 3.96 30.90
N ARG A 330 44.74 4.91 31.41
CA ARG A 330 45.07 5.59 32.68
C ARG A 330 45.14 4.62 33.86
N THR A 331 44.22 3.66 33.95
CA THR A 331 44.27 2.65 35.01
C THR A 331 45.54 1.78 34.87
N GLN A 332 45.94 1.41 33.65
CA GLN A 332 47.21 0.71 33.40
C GLN A 332 48.45 1.55 33.75
N ILE A 333 48.47 2.84 33.40
CA ILE A 333 49.57 3.76 33.73
C ILE A 333 49.66 3.94 35.25
N ASN A 334 48.54 4.16 35.94
CA ASN A 334 48.50 4.30 37.39
C ASN A 334 48.97 3.03 38.09
N LYS A 335 48.66 1.86 37.52
CA LYS A 335 49.17 0.56 37.98
C LYS A 335 50.70 0.49 37.80
N ILE A 336 51.22 0.80 36.62
CA ILE A 336 52.68 0.81 36.36
C ILE A 336 53.43 1.84 37.23
N MET A 337 52.84 3.00 37.49
CA MET A 337 53.41 4.02 38.38
C MET A 337 53.48 3.55 39.84
N LYS A 338 52.46 2.82 40.31
CA LYS A 338 52.49 2.18 41.62
C LYS A 338 53.53 1.05 41.68
N GLU A 339 53.68 0.27 40.60
CA GLU A 339 54.70 -0.77 40.48
C GLU A 339 56.14 -0.22 40.41
N LYS A 340 56.33 1.05 40.03
CA LYS A 340 57.67 1.67 39.84
C LYS A 340 58.16 2.57 40.98
N GLY A 341 57.35 2.84 42.00
CA GLY A 341 57.72 3.72 43.11
C GLY A 341 57.85 5.19 42.68
N GLU A 342 57.37 6.09 43.53
CA GLU A 342 57.44 7.54 43.32
C GLU A 342 58.89 8.00 43.09
N PHE A 343 59.18 8.52 41.88
CA PHE A 343 60.13 9.61 41.72
C PHE A 343 59.35 10.92 41.81
N THR A 344 59.00 11.34 43.02
CA THR A 344 58.72 12.74 43.31
C THR A 344 60.06 13.47 43.42
N THR A 345 60.24 14.47 42.57
CA THR A 345 61.28 15.52 42.74
C THR A 345 60.71 16.62 43.62
#